data_AF-A0A7S3WE01-F1
#
_entry.id   AF-A0A7S3WE01-F1
#
_cell.length_a   1.000
_cell.length_b   1.000
_cell.length_c   1.000
_cell.angle_alpha   90.00
_cell.angle_beta   90.00
_cell.angle_gamma   90.00
#
_symmetry.space_group_name_H-M   'P 1'
#
loop_
_entity.id
_entity.type
_entity.pdbx_description
1 polymer ?
#
loop_
_entity_poly.entity_id
_entity_poly.type
_entity_poly.pdbx_seq_one_letter_code
_entity_poly.pdbx_strand_id
1 'polypeptide(L)'
;AWLLLLLAILRASPMASHVASVDAPVLRPSEEEWRSPLAYLRCHRQLLSEYGAVRIIPPADWRPPAVLDAQRLRLKPELQRTSEIAERDIARANFMASLRDFLSSMNTPLTRLPIVGGREVDLFRVYTVVTGLGGYHAVTQGKLWADVVAALKLRQASHCASSLRQHYSKLLLQYETVQRV
;
A
#
# COMPACT_ATOMS: atom_id res chain seq x y z
N ALA A 1 -37.42 -23.26 18.13
CA ALA A 1 -36.21 -22.51 18.54
C ALA A 1 -35.00 -22.80 17.65
N TRP A 2 -34.65 -24.07 17.39
CA TRP A 2 -33.47 -24.44 16.59
C TRP A 2 -33.55 -24.10 15.08
N LEU A 3 -34.74 -24.05 14.48
CA LEU A 3 -34.92 -23.64 13.07
C LEU A 3 -34.65 -22.14 12.83
N LEU A 4 -34.87 -21.29 13.83
CA LEU A 4 -34.58 -19.85 13.73
C LEU A 4 -33.08 -19.55 13.88
N LEU A 5 -32.35 -20.41 14.60
CA LEU A 5 -30.89 -20.32 14.72
C LEU A 5 -30.19 -20.76 13.42
N LEU A 6 -30.74 -21.76 12.71
CA LEU A 6 -30.23 -22.19 11.42
C LEU A 6 -30.45 -21.14 10.30
N LEU A 7 -31.60 -20.44 10.33
CA LEU A 7 -31.90 -19.33 9.42
C LEU A 7 -31.08 -18.06 9.73
N ALA A 8 -30.65 -17.86 10.98
CA ALA A 8 -29.77 -16.75 11.35
C ALA A 8 -28.32 -16.96 10.88
N ILE A 9 -27.83 -18.21 10.87
CA ILE A 9 -26.49 -18.56 10.37
C ILE A 9 -26.41 -18.41 8.84
N LEU A 10 -27.49 -18.70 8.11
CA LEU A 10 -27.58 -18.48 6.66
C LEU A 10 -27.74 -17.00 6.26
N ARG A 11 -27.91 -16.10 7.25
CA ARG A 11 -27.98 -14.64 7.06
C ARG A 11 -26.68 -13.94 7.45
N ALA A 12 -25.64 -14.68 7.85
CA ALA A 12 -24.32 -14.14 8.11
C ALA A 12 -23.64 -13.77 6.79
N SER A 13 -23.59 -12.46 6.55
CA SER A 13 -22.79 -11.71 5.58
C SER A 13 -22.73 -12.23 4.14
N PRO A 14 -23.02 -11.37 3.14
CA PRO A 14 -22.49 -11.62 1.81
C PRO A 14 -20.97 -11.66 1.96
N MET A 15 -20.37 -12.84 1.76
CA MET A 15 -19.00 -12.93 1.25
C MET A 15 -18.91 -11.83 0.20
N ALA A 16 -18.05 -10.83 0.46
CA ALA A 16 -17.87 -9.65 -0.37
C ALA A 16 -18.12 -10.05 -1.81
N SER A 17 -19.21 -9.54 -2.42
CA SER A 17 -19.58 -9.92 -3.77
C SER A 17 -18.32 -9.82 -4.59
N HIS A 18 -17.83 -10.97 -5.05
CA HIS A 18 -16.73 -11.02 -5.99
C HIS A 18 -17.34 -10.39 -7.24
N VAL A 19 -17.29 -9.05 -7.31
CA VAL A 19 -17.68 -8.31 -8.49
C VAL A 19 -16.76 -8.89 -9.54
N ALA A 20 -17.33 -9.69 -10.46
CA ALA A 20 -16.57 -10.22 -11.57
C ALA A 20 -15.92 -9.02 -12.23
N SER A 21 -14.61 -8.89 -12.06
CA SER A 21 -13.84 -7.83 -12.69
C SER A 21 -14.08 -7.98 -14.18
N VAL A 22 -14.45 -6.90 -14.85
CA VAL A 22 -14.55 -6.92 -16.31
C VAL A 22 -13.18 -7.33 -16.84
N ASP A 23 -13.14 -8.39 -17.64
CA ASP A 23 -11.88 -8.89 -18.19
C ASP A 23 -11.19 -7.78 -18.99
N ALA A 24 -9.90 -7.62 -18.77
CA ALA A 24 -9.11 -6.62 -19.49
C ALA A 24 -9.16 -6.91 -21.00
N PRO A 25 -9.45 -5.89 -21.84
CA PRO A 25 -9.56 -6.07 -23.27
C PRO A 25 -8.23 -6.52 -23.87
N VAL A 26 -8.34 -7.32 -24.93
CA VAL A 26 -7.20 -7.96 -25.58
C VAL A 26 -6.90 -7.26 -26.89
N LEU A 27 -5.68 -6.72 -27.02
CA LEU A 27 -5.18 -6.09 -28.24
C LEU A 27 -4.29 -7.05 -29.02
N ARG A 28 -4.49 -7.09 -30.34
CA ARG A 28 -3.76 -7.95 -31.28
C ARG A 28 -3.20 -7.08 -32.41
N PRO A 29 -2.08 -6.36 -32.19
CA PRO A 29 -1.46 -5.54 -33.22
C PRO A 29 -1.02 -6.38 -34.42
N SER A 30 -1.12 -5.78 -35.60
CA SER A 30 -0.47 -6.27 -36.82
C SER A 30 1.05 -6.13 -36.72
N GLU A 31 1.80 -6.73 -37.66
CA GLU A 31 3.26 -6.63 -37.69
C GLU A 31 3.75 -5.17 -37.84
N GLU A 32 3.08 -4.37 -38.66
CA GLU A 32 3.41 -2.97 -38.88
C GLU A 32 3.17 -2.13 -37.61
N GLU A 33 2.04 -2.36 -36.93
CA GLU A 33 1.73 -1.71 -35.66
C GLU A 33 2.66 -2.14 -34.53
N TRP A 34 3.11 -3.40 -34.55
CA TRP A 34 4.07 -3.95 -33.60
C TRP A 34 5.47 -3.32 -33.73
N ARG A 35 5.84 -2.84 -34.92
CA ARG A 35 7.11 -2.10 -35.11
C ARG A 35 7.12 -0.75 -34.38
N SER A 36 5.96 -0.17 -34.07
CA SER A 36 5.85 1.06 -33.29
C SER A 36 4.87 0.90 -32.11
N PRO A 37 5.26 0.16 -31.05
CA PRO A 37 4.37 -0.16 -29.94
C PRO A 37 3.80 1.08 -29.23
N LEU A 38 4.59 2.15 -29.10
CA LEU A 38 4.15 3.38 -28.46
C LEU A 38 3.09 4.12 -29.29
N ALA A 39 3.21 4.10 -30.63
CA ALA A 39 2.19 4.68 -31.50
C ALA A 39 0.88 3.89 -31.41
N TYR A 40 0.97 2.56 -31.39
CA TYR A 40 -0.16 1.66 -31.20
C TYR A 40 -0.88 1.89 -29.87
N LEU A 41 -0.14 2.01 -28.76
CA LEU A 41 -0.70 2.33 -27.44
C LEU A 41 -1.36 3.71 -27.40
N ARG A 42 -0.77 4.71 -28.06
CA ARG A 42 -1.36 6.05 -28.16
C ARG A 42 -2.69 6.05 -28.90
N CYS A 43 -2.81 5.24 -29.96
CA CYS A 43 -4.07 5.06 -30.69
C CYS A 43 -5.17 4.47 -29.78
N HIS A 44 -4.80 3.57 -28.86
CA HIS A 44 -5.72 2.91 -27.93
C HIS A 44 -5.85 3.62 -26.56
N ARG A 45 -5.47 4.90 -26.47
CA ARG A 45 -5.46 5.66 -25.19
C ARG A 45 -6.82 5.67 -24.48
N GLN A 46 -7.91 5.79 -25.23
CA GLN A 46 -9.25 5.84 -24.65
C GLN A 46 -9.60 4.53 -23.91
N LEU A 47 -9.30 3.40 -24.54
CA LEU A 47 -9.50 2.08 -23.97
C LEU A 47 -8.56 1.84 -22.76
N LEU A 48 -7.29 2.27 -22.83
CA LEU A 48 -6.37 2.25 -21.69
C LEU A 48 -6.86 3.10 -20.51
N SER A 49 -7.48 4.24 -20.81
CA SER A 49 -8.03 5.14 -19.78
C SER A 49 -9.29 4.57 -19.12
N GLU A 50 -10.08 3.80 -19.86
CA GLU A 50 -11.33 3.21 -19.38
C GLU A 50 -11.07 1.96 -18.52
N TYR A 51 -10.22 1.06 -18.99
CA TYR A 51 -9.97 -0.24 -18.33
C TYR A 51 -8.78 -0.21 -17.37
N GLY A 52 -7.87 0.76 -17.49
CA GLY A 52 -6.65 0.86 -16.69
C GLY A 52 -5.57 -0.17 -17.04
N ALA A 53 -5.94 -1.31 -17.63
CA ALA A 53 -5.04 -2.35 -18.12
C ALA A 53 -5.58 -3.01 -19.39
N VAL A 54 -4.66 -3.49 -20.23
CA VAL A 54 -4.98 -4.24 -21.46
C VAL A 54 -4.01 -5.40 -21.61
N ARG A 55 -4.48 -6.51 -22.19
CA ARG A 55 -3.61 -7.63 -22.54
C ARG A 55 -3.19 -7.50 -24.00
N ILE A 56 -1.89 -7.45 -24.27
CA ILE A 56 -1.37 -7.38 -25.65
C ILE A 56 -0.81 -8.74 -26.02
N ILE A 57 -1.30 -9.30 -27.12
CA ILE A 57 -0.77 -10.54 -27.69
C ILE A 57 0.16 -10.15 -28.83
N PRO A 58 1.46 -10.49 -28.78
CA PRO A 58 2.38 -10.18 -29.86
C PRO A 58 1.97 -10.88 -31.17
N PRO A 59 2.41 -10.37 -32.34
CA PRO A 59 2.23 -11.05 -33.62
C PRO A 59 2.78 -12.48 -33.59
N ALA A 60 2.17 -13.37 -34.37
CA ALA A 60 2.49 -14.80 -34.39
C ALA A 60 3.96 -15.10 -34.74
N ASP A 61 4.60 -14.21 -35.51
CA ASP A 61 5.98 -14.36 -35.99
C ASP A 61 7.02 -13.75 -35.05
N TRP A 62 6.58 -13.02 -34.01
CA TRP A 62 7.50 -12.41 -33.06
C TRP A 62 8.08 -13.46 -32.11
N ARG A 63 9.42 -13.52 -32.03
CA ARG A 63 10.16 -14.40 -31.13
C ARG A 63 11.18 -13.55 -30.35
N PRO A 64 10.96 -13.29 -29.05
CA PRO A 64 11.93 -12.53 -28.28
C PRO A 64 13.23 -13.34 -28.12
N PRO A 65 14.41 -12.70 -28.19
CA PRO A 65 15.67 -13.38 -27.92
C PRO A 65 15.72 -13.83 -26.46
N ALA A 66 16.16 -15.07 -26.21
CA ALA A 66 16.36 -15.59 -24.86
C ALA A 66 17.68 -15.02 -24.27
N VAL A 67 17.61 -13.82 -23.70
CA VAL A 67 18.80 -13.11 -23.16
C VAL A 67 19.18 -13.60 -21.77
N LEU A 68 18.25 -14.24 -21.04
CA LEU A 68 18.46 -14.68 -19.67
C LEU A 68 18.82 -16.16 -19.61
N ASP A 69 19.99 -16.45 -19.04
CA ASP A 69 20.42 -17.81 -18.72
C ASP A 69 19.78 -18.25 -17.39
N ALA A 70 18.83 -19.17 -17.47
CA ALA A 70 18.12 -19.72 -16.32
C ALA A 70 19.05 -20.43 -15.31
N GLN A 71 20.18 -21.00 -15.75
CA GLN A 71 21.11 -21.70 -14.86
C GLN A 71 21.99 -20.73 -14.06
N ARG A 72 22.30 -19.57 -14.64
CA ARG A 72 23.08 -18.51 -14.00
C ARG A 72 22.25 -17.54 -13.18
N LEU A 73 20.94 -17.43 -13.46
CA LEU A 73 20.05 -16.56 -12.71
C LEU A 73 19.92 -17.03 -11.25
N ARG A 74 20.28 -16.16 -10.30
CA ARG A 74 20.09 -16.36 -8.86
C ARG A 74 19.19 -15.25 -8.34
N LEU A 75 17.93 -15.59 -8.09
CA LEU A 75 16.97 -14.70 -7.44
C LEU A 75 16.83 -15.13 -5.97
N LYS A 76 16.67 -14.16 -5.07
CA LYS A 76 16.30 -14.43 -3.68
C LYS A 76 14.77 -14.47 -3.61
N PRO A 77 14.12 -15.64 -3.50
CA PRO A 77 12.68 -15.69 -3.32
C PRO A 77 12.31 -15.16 -1.93
N GLU A 78 11.24 -14.38 -1.85
CA GLU A 78 10.64 -13.93 -0.61
C GLU A 78 9.26 -14.61 -0.48
N LEU A 79 9.06 -15.41 0.57
CA LEU A 79 7.77 -16.06 0.80
C LEU A 79 6.75 -15.01 1.22
N GLN A 80 5.73 -14.81 0.40
CA GLN A 80 4.63 -13.90 0.69
C GLN A 80 3.39 -14.69 1.12
N ARG A 81 3.12 -14.72 2.43
CA ARG A 81 1.92 -15.37 2.97
C ARG A 81 0.71 -14.46 2.79
N THR A 82 -0.27 -14.93 2.04
CA THR A 82 -1.46 -14.14 1.69
C THR A 82 -2.30 -13.74 2.90
N SER A 83 -2.39 -14.60 3.92
CA SER A 83 -3.06 -14.30 5.19
C SER A 83 -2.40 -13.13 5.90
N GLU A 84 -1.07 -13.15 6.05
CA GLU A 84 -0.31 -12.09 6.73
C GLU A 84 -0.41 -10.75 6.00
N ILE A 85 -0.48 -10.77 4.66
CA ILE A 85 -0.70 -9.56 3.86
C ILE A 85 -2.09 -8.98 4.14
N ALA A 86 -3.13 -9.82 4.11
CA ALA A 86 -4.49 -9.39 4.38
C ALA A 86 -4.66 -8.88 5.82
N GLU A 87 -4.11 -9.58 6.81
CA GLU A 87 -4.12 -9.18 8.21
C GLU A 87 -3.44 -7.82 8.42
N ARG A 88 -2.28 -7.61 7.78
CA ARG A 88 -1.57 -6.32 7.84
C ARG A 88 -2.41 -5.19 7.24
N ASP A 89 -3.08 -5.44 6.11
CA ASP A 89 -3.90 -4.44 5.45
C ASP A 89 -5.16 -4.11 6.27
N ILE A 90 -5.78 -5.11 6.90
CA ILE A 90 -6.90 -4.93 7.86
C ILE A 90 -6.43 -4.14 9.08
N ALA A 91 -5.30 -4.51 9.69
CA ALA A 91 -4.74 -3.81 10.85
C ALA A 91 -4.43 -2.34 10.53
N ARG A 92 -3.86 -2.08 9.35
CA ARG A 92 -3.59 -0.73 8.86
C ARG A 92 -4.89 0.07 8.67
N ALA A 93 -5.91 -0.52 8.06
CA ALA A 93 -7.19 0.13 7.84
C ALA A 93 -7.88 0.48 9.18
N ASN A 94 -7.91 -0.48 10.12
CA ASN A 94 -8.47 -0.29 11.44
C ASN A 94 -7.74 0.80 12.23
N PHE A 95 -6.41 0.80 12.20
CA PHE A 95 -5.61 1.86 12.81
C PHE A 95 -5.93 3.23 12.21
N MET A 96 -5.96 3.36 10.89
CA MET A 96 -6.22 4.63 10.23
C MET A 96 -7.63 5.15 10.53
N ALA A 97 -8.63 4.27 10.58
CA ALA A 97 -10.00 4.63 10.99
C ALA A 97 -10.04 5.12 12.44
N SER A 98 -9.49 4.35 13.37
CA SER A 98 -9.41 4.70 14.80
C SER A 98 -8.67 6.01 15.03
N LEU A 99 -7.54 6.22 14.35
CA LEU A 99 -6.77 7.46 14.44
C LEU A 99 -7.56 8.66 13.91
N ARG A 100 -8.29 8.50 12.79
CA ARG A 100 -9.09 9.59 12.23
C ARG A 100 -10.22 10.00 13.16
N ASP A 101 -10.89 9.02 13.78
CA ASP A 101 -11.97 9.27 14.73
C ASP A 101 -11.44 9.96 15.99
N PHE A 102 -10.29 9.52 16.50
CA PHE A 102 -9.60 10.15 17.64
C PHE A 102 -9.17 11.60 17.34
N LEU A 103 -8.56 11.84 16.18
CA LEU A 103 -8.16 13.20 15.77
C LEU A 103 -9.37 14.12 15.56
N SER A 104 -10.48 13.56 15.10
CA SER A 104 -11.74 14.30 14.95
C SER A 104 -12.34 14.67 16.31
N SER A 105 -12.28 13.77 17.31
CA SER A 105 -12.76 14.07 18.67
C SER A 105 -11.90 15.12 19.39
N MET A 106 -10.61 15.22 19.06
CA MET A 106 -9.72 16.27 19.55
C MET A 106 -9.75 17.56 18.71
N ASN A 107 -10.76 17.74 17.84
CA ASN A 107 -10.94 18.91 17.00
C ASN A 107 -9.73 19.22 16.07
N THR A 108 -8.96 18.19 15.69
CA THR A 108 -7.79 18.29 14.82
C THR A 108 -7.86 17.25 13.70
N PRO A 109 -8.91 17.28 12.83
CA PRO A 109 -9.17 16.23 11.86
C PRO A 109 -8.01 16.03 10.88
N LEU A 110 -7.68 14.77 10.60
CA LEU A 110 -6.65 14.41 9.63
C LEU A 110 -7.18 14.62 8.21
N THR A 111 -6.98 15.83 7.67
CA THR A 111 -7.43 16.20 6.32
C THR A 111 -6.50 15.71 5.22
N ARG A 112 -5.19 15.65 5.49
CA ARG A 112 -4.16 15.15 4.56
C ARG A 112 -3.06 14.44 5.32
N LEU A 113 -2.43 13.46 4.67
CA LEU A 113 -1.24 12.81 5.22
C LEU A 113 -0.07 13.80 5.23
N PRO A 114 0.79 13.75 6.27
CA PRO A 114 1.96 14.62 6.33
C PRO A 114 2.99 14.24 5.27
N ILE A 115 3.66 15.24 4.71
CA ILE A 115 4.72 15.07 3.71
C ILE A 115 6.06 15.30 4.39
N VAL A 116 6.95 14.31 4.31
CA VAL A 116 8.32 14.41 4.82
C VAL A 116 9.29 14.03 3.70
N GLY A 117 10.24 14.90 3.40
CA GLY A 117 11.22 14.68 2.33
C GLY A 117 10.59 14.56 0.94
N GLY A 118 9.43 15.19 0.72
CA GLY A 118 8.70 15.17 -0.56
C GLY A 118 7.81 13.93 -0.76
N ARG A 119 7.67 13.07 0.25
CA ARG A 119 6.82 11.87 0.20
C ARG A 119 5.76 11.89 1.30
N GLU A 120 4.54 11.48 0.97
CA GLU A 120 3.52 11.22 1.96
C GLU A 120 3.95 10.10 2.92
N VAL A 121 3.75 10.34 4.21
CA VAL A 121 4.19 9.44 5.26
C VAL A 121 3.04 8.54 5.69
N ASP A 122 3.32 7.24 5.72
CA ASP A 122 2.40 6.24 6.24
C ASP A 122 2.39 6.23 7.77
N LEU A 123 1.39 6.88 8.37
CA LEU A 123 1.27 7.04 9.82
C LEU A 123 1.25 5.70 10.57
N PHE A 124 0.62 4.66 10.01
CA PHE A 124 0.61 3.33 10.61
C PHE A 124 2.03 2.80 10.74
N ARG A 125 2.82 2.87 9.66
CA ARG A 125 4.20 2.39 9.65
C ARG A 125 5.11 3.21 10.56
N VAL A 126 4.92 4.53 10.62
CA VAL A 126 5.64 5.38 11.58
C VAL A 126 5.34 4.94 13.00
N TYR A 127 4.05 4.78 13.34
CA TYR A 127 3.62 4.34 14.66
C TYR A 127 4.23 2.99 15.03
N THR A 128 4.16 1.97 14.15
CA THR A 128 4.75 0.65 14.39
C THR A 128 6.27 0.71 14.63
N VAL A 129 7.00 1.50 13.85
CA VAL A 129 8.46 1.64 14.01
C VAL A 129 8.81 2.36 15.32
N VAL A 130 8.14 3.47 15.64
CA VAL A 130 8.43 4.26 16.86
C VAL A 130 8.04 3.48 18.12
N THR A 131 6.88 2.84 18.14
CA THR A 131 6.45 1.99 19.26
C THR A 131 7.33 0.77 19.44
N GLY A 132 7.81 0.14 18.36
CA GLY A 132 8.79 -0.95 18.41
C GLY A 132 10.14 -0.53 18.99
N LEU A 133 10.49 0.77 18.92
CA LEU A 133 11.68 1.36 19.55
C LEU A 133 11.43 1.91 20.97
N GLY A 134 10.30 1.55 21.60
CA GLY A 134 9.93 1.98 22.96
C GLY A 134 9.00 3.20 23.02
N GLY A 135 8.61 3.76 21.88
CA GLY A 135 7.68 4.89 21.77
C GLY A 135 8.37 6.25 21.68
N TYR A 136 7.56 7.31 21.60
CA TYR A 136 8.06 8.67 21.29
C TYR A 136 9.18 9.15 22.22
N HIS A 137 9.02 8.94 23.53
CA HIS A 137 9.99 9.41 24.53
C HIS A 137 11.34 8.70 24.42
N ALA A 138 11.33 7.37 24.25
CA ALA A 138 12.54 6.57 24.10
C ALA A 138 13.31 6.96 22.82
N VAL A 139 12.62 7.07 21.68
CA VAL A 139 13.21 7.48 20.40
C VAL A 139 13.81 8.89 20.49
N THR A 140 13.11 9.81 21.18
CA THR A 140 13.57 11.19 21.34
C THR A 140 14.80 11.30 22.25
N GLN A 141 14.81 10.60 23.38
CA GLN A 141 15.96 10.59 24.31
C GLN A 141 17.17 9.90 23.68
N GLY A 142 16.96 8.81 22.95
CA GLY A 142 18.01 8.08 22.23
C GLY A 142 18.49 8.75 20.94
N LYS A 143 17.93 9.89 20.53
CA LYS A 143 18.22 10.57 19.25
C LYS A 143 18.04 9.66 18.01
N LEU A 144 17.13 8.69 18.09
CA LEU A 144 16.92 7.63 17.09
C LEU A 144 16.02 8.06 15.91
N TRP A 145 15.62 9.34 15.83
CA TRP A 145 14.74 9.82 14.74
C TRP A 145 15.35 9.68 13.35
N ALA A 146 16.69 9.71 13.24
CA ALA A 146 17.38 9.44 11.98
C ALA A 146 17.23 7.96 11.57
N ASP A 147 17.30 7.04 12.53
CA ASP A 147 17.12 5.61 12.29
C ASP A 147 15.67 5.29 11.89
N VAL A 148 14.70 5.98 12.49
CA VAL A 148 13.29 5.88 12.08
C VAL A 148 13.11 6.33 10.63
N VAL A 149 13.70 7.46 10.22
CA VAL A 149 13.67 7.94 8.82
C VAL A 149 14.31 6.91 7.88
N ALA A 150 15.42 6.30 8.27
CA ALA A 150 16.09 5.25 7.50
C ALA A 150 15.22 3.98 7.37
N ALA A 151 14.59 3.53 8.46
CA ALA A 151 13.69 2.37 8.47
C ALA A 151 12.44 2.58 7.59
N LEU A 152 11.95 3.82 7.51
CA LEU A 152 10.84 4.21 6.63
C LEU A 152 11.25 4.39 5.16
N LYS A 153 12.54 4.23 4.84
CA LYS A 153 13.12 4.46 3.52
C LYS A 153 12.77 5.86 2.99
N LEU A 154 12.74 6.85 3.88
CA LEU A 154 12.55 8.25 3.53
C LEU A 154 13.91 8.89 3.18
N ARG A 155 13.88 10.09 2.58
CA ARG A 155 15.11 10.83 2.27
C ARG A 155 15.90 11.07 3.56
N GLN A 156 17.15 10.64 3.60
CA GLN A 156 18.03 10.86 4.73
C GLN A 156 18.55 12.30 4.72
N ALA A 157 17.80 13.20 5.37
CA ALA A 157 18.20 14.57 5.58
C ALA A 157 17.81 15.02 7.00
N SER A 158 18.61 15.91 7.60
CA SER A 158 18.41 16.38 8.98
C SER A 158 17.01 16.95 9.22
N HIS A 159 16.47 17.71 8.26
CA HIS A 159 15.13 18.27 8.33
C HIS A 159 14.02 17.22 8.27
N CYS A 160 14.26 16.05 7.67
CA CYS A 160 13.27 14.96 7.62
C CYS A 160 13.04 14.35 9.00
N ALA A 161 14.10 14.13 9.79
CA ALA A 161 14.00 13.61 11.15
C ALA A 161 13.25 14.59 12.08
N SER A 162 13.61 15.88 12.03
CA SER A 162 12.94 16.92 12.80
C SER A 162 11.47 17.08 12.42
N SER A 163 11.17 17.08 11.12
CA SER A 163 9.79 17.18 10.63
C SER A 163 8.98 15.94 11.02
N LEU A 164 9.53 14.73 10.91
CA LEU A 164 8.86 13.50 11.31
C LEU A 164 8.52 13.50 12.81
N ARG A 165 9.46 13.94 13.65
CA ARG A 165 9.24 14.10 15.09
C ARG A 165 8.09 15.07 15.39
N GLN A 166 8.06 16.22 14.71
CA GLN A 166 7.01 17.22 14.89
C GLN A 166 5.63 16.67 14.51
N HIS A 167 5.54 15.98 13.37
CA HIS A 167 4.30 15.34 12.92
C HIS A 167 3.85 14.24 13.89
N TYR A 168 4.77 13.42 14.39
CA TYR A 168 4.46 12.40 15.39
C TYR A 168 3.92 13.03 16.67
N SER A 169 4.60 14.06 17.18
CA SER A 169 4.18 14.75 18.40
C SER A 169 2.78 15.36 18.29
N LYS A 170 2.41 15.85 17.11
CA LYS A 170 1.11 16.49 16.88
C LYS A 170 -0.03 15.49 16.65
N LEU A 171 0.23 14.41 15.91
CA LEU A 171 -0.81 13.52 15.42
C LEU A 171 -0.89 12.19 16.18
N LEU A 172 0.25 11.67 16.62
CA LEU A 172 0.36 10.29 17.11
C LEU A 172 0.66 10.21 18.61
N LEU A 173 1.29 11.21 19.21
CA LEU A 173 1.70 11.15 20.62
C LEU A 173 0.51 11.00 21.57
N GLN A 174 -0.54 11.81 21.40
CA GLN A 174 -1.72 11.71 22.25
C GLN A 174 -2.48 10.39 22.03
N TYR A 175 -2.52 9.90 20.78
CA TYR A 175 -3.08 8.60 20.46
C TYR A 175 -2.28 7.46 21.11
N GLU A 176 -0.94 7.51 21.07
CA GLU A 176 -0.04 6.56 21.71
C GLU A 176 -0.27 6.48 23.22
N THR A 177 -0.43 7.63 23.89
CA THR A 177 -0.68 7.68 25.33
C THR A 177 -2.01 7.04 25.71
N VAL A 178 -3.06 7.27 24.92
CA VAL A 178 -4.40 6.71 25.17
C VAL A 178 -4.44 5.20 24.91
N GLN A 179 -3.72 4.71 23.89
CA GLN A 179 -3.64 3.29 23.55
C GLN A 179 -2.71 2.48 24.48
N ARG A 180 -1.87 3.14 25.28
CA ARG A 180 -0.95 2.51 26.25
C ARG A 180 -1.53 2.28 27.64
N VAL A 181 -2.80 2.66 27.87
CA VAL A 181 -3.57 2.38 29.09
C VAL A 181 -4.36 1.09 28.90
#